data_AF-A0A2N6UL01-F1
#
_entry.id   AF-A0A2N6UL01-F1
#
_cell.length_a   1.000
_cell.length_b   1.000
_cell.length_c   1.000
_cell.angle_alpha   90.00
_cell.angle_beta   90.00
_cell.angle_gamma   90.00
#
_symmetry.space_group_name_H-M   'P 1'
#
loop_
_entity.id
_entity.type
_entity.pdbx_description
1 polymer ?
#
loop_
_entity_poly.entity_id
_entity_poly.type
_entity_poly.pdbx_seq_one_letter_code
_entity_poly.pdbx_strand_id
1 'polypeptide(L)'
;MEKLDYIPKTKLYMKHVDKSYSFGIDSILLANFSKMKKNKTLIDVGAGNGILSLACLSYYNLSKVYGIEIQEKKAEIFNENLKLNSINNIEIINKDLNLTEFPNNFCDYIITNPPYYKKGANIKNDKEEFLLSRQEIKMNLADIFSFSNKTLKDKGKLFMIHKPERLVDIIKESGNLKLKRIKFVQSKSNEKPVFILLEFVKNANEGLKFEDPLIIYDENGNYSQEVRLINGL
;
A
#
# COMPACT_ATOMS: atom_id res chain seq x y z
N MET A 1 18.99 -2.44 -22.92
CA MET A 1 17.79 -3.21 -22.54
C MET A 1 17.17 -2.56 -21.31
N GLU A 2 15.87 -2.23 -21.34
CA GLU A 2 15.16 -1.91 -20.10
C GLU A 2 15.11 -3.18 -19.24
N LYS A 3 15.56 -3.09 -17.98
CA LYS A 3 15.60 -4.24 -17.07
C LYS A 3 14.25 -4.35 -16.37
N LEU A 4 13.57 -5.48 -16.51
CA LEU A 4 12.27 -5.77 -15.91
C LEU A 4 12.46 -6.43 -14.55
N ASP A 5 11.68 -6.01 -13.57
CA ASP A 5 11.56 -6.68 -12.27
C ASP A 5 10.34 -7.58 -12.23
N TYR A 6 10.40 -8.65 -11.42
CA TYR A 6 9.31 -9.60 -11.25
C TYR A 6 8.56 -9.30 -9.96
N ILE A 7 7.23 -9.36 -10.03
CA ILE A 7 6.42 -9.32 -8.81
C ILE A 7 6.50 -10.71 -8.16
N PRO A 8 6.98 -10.82 -6.91
CA PRO A 8 7.19 -12.09 -6.22
C PRO A 8 5.96 -13.00 -6.27
N LYS A 9 6.17 -14.31 -6.46
CA LYS A 9 5.09 -15.33 -6.58
C LYS A 9 4.09 -15.13 -7.72
N THR A 10 4.42 -14.29 -8.69
CA THR A 10 3.58 -14.10 -9.89
C THR A 10 4.41 -14.33 -11.14
N LYS A 11 3.74 -14.35 -12.30
CA LYS A 11 4.37 -14.29 -13.62
C LYS A 11 4.38 -12.86 -14.19
N LEU A 12 4.16 -11.85 -13.33
CA LEU A 12 4.01 -10.46 -13.75
C LEU A 12 5.34 -9.72 -13.69
N TYR A 13 5.53 -8.86 -14.68
CA TYR A 13 6.70 -8.01 -14.87
C TYR A 13 6.37 -6.56 -14.56
N MET A 14 7.37 -5.78 -14.14
CA MET A 14 7.17 -4.36 -13.85
C MET A 14 8.37 -3.52 -14.30
N LYS A 15 8.04 -2.36 -14.88
CA LYS A 15 8.92 -1.23 -15.14
C LYS A 15 8.88 -0.23 -13.97
N HIS A 16 10.01 0.46 -13.79
CA HIS A 16 10.23 1.46 -12.76
C HIS A 16 10.46 2.86 -13.34
N VAL A 17 10.13 3.90 -12.56
CA VAL A 17 10.12 5.31 -12.97
C VAL A 17 11.47 5.85 -13.41
N ASP A 18 12.55 5.35 -12.82
CA ASP A 18 13.91 5.88 -13.05
C ASP A 18 14.92 4.79 -13.45
N LYS A 19 14.45 3.65 -13.98
CA LYS A 19 15.28 2.44 -14.22
C LYS A 19 16.05 1.96 -12.98
N SER A 20 15.70 2.48 -11.80
CA SER A 20 16.19 2.05 -10.50
C SER A 20 15.56 0.71 -10.13
N TYR A 21 16.36 -0.11 -9.46
CA TYR A 21 15.96 -1.44 -9.02
C TYR A 21 15.08 -1.37 -7.77
N SER A 22 14.06 -2.24 -7.76
CA SER A 22 13.17 -2.57 -6.65
C SER A 22 12.07 -1.57 -6.29
N PHE A 23 10.84 -2.07 -6.31
CA PHE A 23 9.78 -1.59 -5.43
C PHE A 23 10.19 -1.85 -3.98
N GLY A 24 9.77 -0.99 -3.06
CA GLY A 24 10.04 -1.20 -1.64
C GLY A 24 9.49 -2.54 -1.16
N ILE A 25 10.24 -3.20 -0.27
CA ILE A 25 9.79 -4.43 0.40
C ILE A 25 8.43 -4.22 1.09
N ASP A 26 8.17 -2.99 1.55
CA ASP A 26 6.92 -2.54 2.17
C ASP A 26 5.66 -2.93 1.37
N SER A 27 5.67 -2.73 0.06
CA SER A 27 4.53 -3.00 -0.82
C SER A 27 4.25 -4.50 -0.92
N ILE A 28 5.29 -5.33 -1.01
CA ILE A 28 5.13 -6.79 -1.02
C ILE A 28 4.67 -7.31 0.34
N LEU A 29 5.23 -6.77 1.43
CA LEU A 29 4.79 -7.11 2.79
C LEU A 29 3.31 -6.77 2.99
N LEU A 30 2.87 -5.59 2.56
CA LEU A 30 1.48 -5.16 2.63
C LEU A 30 0.56 -6.02 1.77
N ALA A 31 0.94 -6.29 0.51
CA ALA A 31 0.18 -7.17 -0.38
C ALA A 31 0.00 -8.56 0.24
N ASN A 32 1.05 -9.17 0.81
CA ASN A 32 0.96 -10.46 1.49
C ASN A 32 0.13 -10.43 2.78
N PHE A 33 0.20 -9.33 3.55
CA PHE A 33 -0.55 -9.15 4.79
C PHE A 33 -2.07 -9.02 4.55
N SER A 34 -2.47 -8.45 3.41
CA SER A 34 -3.84 -7.98 3.18
C SER A 34 -4.90 -9.07 3.00
N LYS A 35 -4.52 -10.36 2.88
CA LYS A 35 -5.41 -11.55 2.86
C LYS A 35 -6.84 -11.28 2.35
N MET A 36 -6.97 -11.06 1.05
CA MET A 36 -8.25 -10.73 0.41
C MET A 36 -8.95 -11.98 -0.15
N LYS A 37 -10.27 -11.89 -0.32
CA LYS A 37 -11.07 -12.92 -1.01
C LYS A 37 -11.10 -12.69 -2.53
N LYS A 38 -11.17 -13.77 -3.31
CA LYS A 38 -11.35 -13.73 -4.78
C LYS A 38 -12.65 -13.07 -5.22
N ASN A 39 -12.67 -12.61 -6.47
CA ASN A 39 -13.84 -12.00 -7.12
C ASN A 39 -14.39 -10.77 -6.37
N LYS A 40 -13.49 -9.97 -5.80
CA LYS A 40 -13.80 -8.73 -5.07
C LYS A 40 -13.21 -7.51 -5.76
N THR A 41 -13.73 -6.34 -5.40
CA THR A 41 -13.25 -5.05 -5.90
C THR A 41 -12.30 -4.39 -4.91
N LEU A 42 -11.12 -4.00 -5.40
CA LEU A 42 -10.09 -3.28 -4.67
C LEU A 42 -9.92 -1.85 -5.21
N ILE A 43 -9.65 -0.90 -4.33
CA ILE A 43 -9.11 0.42 -4.69
C ILE A 43 -7.71 0.56 -4.07
N ASP A 44 -6.71 0.87 -4.89
CA ASP A 44 -5.33 1.15 -4.51
C ASP A 44 -5.11 2.67 -4.51
N VAL A 45 -4.93 3.24 -3.32
CA VAL A 45 -4.82 4.69 -3.12
C VAL A 45 -3.35 5.08 -3.03
N GLY A 46 -2.90 5.92 -3.97
CA GLY A 46 -1.48 6.22 -4.16
C GLY A 46 -0.78 5.06 -4.88
N ALA A 47 -1.40 4.57 -5.97
CA ALA A 47 -1.02 3.33 -6.63
C ALA A 47 0.40 3.33 -7.22
N GLY A 48 1.02 4.50 -7.41
CA GLY A 48 2.36 4.63 -7.94
C GLY A 48 2.47 4.02 -9.34
N ASN A 49 3.44 3.11 -9.51
CA ASN A 49 3.62 2.35 -10.75
C ASN A 49 2.74 1.09 -10.84
N GLY A 50 1.88 0.85 -9.85
CA GLY A 50 0.91 -0.25 -9.83
C GLY A 50 1.30 -1.51 -9.07
N ILE A 51 2.35 -1.46 -8.23
CA ILE A 51 2.89 -2.68 -7.58
C ILE A 51 1.84 -3.38 -6.71
N LEU A 52 1.15 -2.63 -5.84
CA LEU A 52 0.11 -3.19 -4.97
C LEU A 52 -1.09 -3.66 -5.78
N SER A 53 -1.54 -2.86 -6.74
CA SER A 53 -2.62 -3.21 -7.66
C SER A 53 -2.36 -4.54 -8.38
N LEU A 54 -1.20 -4.70 -9.03
CA LEU A 54 -0.84 -5.92 -9.77
C LEU A 54 -0.62 -7.12 -8.83
N ALA A 55 0.10 -6.92 -7.73
CA ALA A 55 0.34 -7.97 -6.75
C ALA A 55 -0.96 -8.48 -6.15
N CYS A 56 -1.85 -7.60 -5.67
CA CYS A 56 -3.11 -7.99 -5.06
C CYS A 56 -4.06 -8.63 -6.07
N LEU A 57 -4.11 -8.12 -7.31
CA LEU A 57 -4.88 -8.73 -8.38
C LEU A 57 -4.46 -10.20 -8.57
N SER A 58 -3.16 -10.46 -8.67
CA SER A 58 -2.62 -11.80 -8.90
C SER A 58 -2.76 -12.71 -7.67
N TYR A 59 -2.37 -12.23 -6.48
CA TYR A 59 -2.38 -13.04 -5.25
C TYR A 59 -3.78 -13.50 -4.84
N TYR A 60 -4.78 -12.66 -5.10
CA TYR A 60 -6.12 -12.88 -4.58
C TYR A 60 -7.17 -13.14 -5.66
N ASN A 61 -6.80 -13.12 -6.95
CA ASN A 61 -7.72 -13.29 -8.08
C ASN A 61 -8.94 -12.35 -7.95
N LEU A 62 -8.65 -11.06 -7.84
CA LEU A 62 -9.66 -10.01 -7.71
C LEU A 62 -10.40 -9.81 -9.03
N SER A 63 -11.67 -9.42 -8.97
CA SER A 63 -12.46 -9.20 -10.19
C SER A 63 -12.14 -7.86 -10.86
N LYS A 64 -11.84 -6.83 -10.05
CA LYS A 64 -11.55 -5.48 -10.52
C LYS A 64 -10.66 -4.75 -9.52
N VAL A 65 -9.69 -3.99 -10.02
CA VAL A 65 -8.90 -3.05 -9.22
C VAL A 65 -9.03 -1.65 -9.82
N TYR A 66 -9.11 -0.64 -8.98
CA TYR A 66 -8.99 0.76 -9.36
C TYR A 66 -7.74 1.34 -8.71
N GLY A 67 -6.82 1.88 -9.49
CA GLY A 67 -5.60 2.50 -8.99
C GLY A 67 -5.66 4.02 -9.10
N ILE A 68 -5.70 4.71 -7.98
CA ILE A 68 -5.69 6.18 -7.91
C ILE A 68 -4.24 6.64 -7.76
N GLU A 69 -3.75 7.39 -8.74
CA GLU A 69 -2.39 7.97 -8.70
C GLU A 69 -2.44 9.39 -9.24
N ILE A 70 -1.92 10.35 -8.49
CA ILE A 70 -1.95 11.75 -8.88
C ILE A 70 -0.83 12.15 -9.83
N GLN A 71 0.30 11.44 -9.80
CA GLN A 71 1.46 11.74 -10.65
C GLN A 71 1.30 11.08 -12.02
N GLU A 72 1.06 11.90 -13.03
CA GLU A 72 0.91 11.50 -14.43
C GLU A 72 2.01 10.54 -14.89
N LYS A 73 3.30 10.88 -14.69
CA LYS A 73 4.43 10.01 -15.04
C LYS A 73 4.33 8.60 -14.42
N LYS A 74 3.88 8.48 -13.17
CA LYS A 74 3.72 7.18 -12.51
C LYS A 74 2.52 6.42 -13.08
N ALA A 75 1.42 7.11 -13.35
CA ALA A 75 0.24 6.54 -13.98
C ALA A 75 0.51 6.05 -15.41
N GLU A 76 1.35 6.75 -16.18
CA GLU A 76 1.84 6.31 -17.49
C GLU A 76 2.61 4.99 -17.39
N ILE A 77 3.56 4.89 -16.47
CA ILE A 77 4.33 3.66 -16.25
C ILE A 77 3.43 2.53 -15.74
N PHE A 78 2.47 2.85 -14.88
CA PHE A 78 1.47 1.88 -14.45
C PHE A 78 0.70 1.34 -15.67
N ASN A 79 0.27 2.20 -16.58
CA ASN A 79 -0.39 1.78 -17.82
C ASN A 79 0.52 0.93 -18.71
N GLU A 80 1.81 1.26 -18.82
CA GLU A 80 2.79 0.39 -19.50
C GLU A 80 2.90 -0.98 -18.85
N ASN A 81 2.89 -1.05 -17.51
CA ASN A 81 2.92 -2.31 -16.77
C ASN A 81 1.64 -3.13 -16.99
N LEU A 82 0.47 -2.49 -17.10
CA LEU A 82 -0.77 -3.19 -17.45
C LEU A 82 -0.66 -3.82 -18.85
N LYS A 83 -0.21 -3.04 -19.84
CA LYS A 83 -0.01 -3.50 -21.22
C LYS A 83 1.00 -4.64 -21.30
N LEU A 84 2.14 -4.51 -20.63
CA LEU A 84 3.19 -5.52 -20.58
C LEU A 84 2.67 -6.88 -20.10
N ASN A 85 1.74 -6.88 -19.17
CA ASN A 85 1.18 -8.08 -18.57
C ASN A 85 -0.18 -8.49 -19.15
N SER A 86 -0.67 -7.80 -20.19
CA SER A 86 -2.01 -8.02 -20.77
C SER A 86 -3.14 -7.96 -19.72
N ILE A 87 -3.05 -7.02 -18.78
CA ILE A 87 -3.99 -6.86 -17.67
C ILE A 87 -5.05 -5.82 -18.03
N ASN A 88 -6.32 -6.25 -18.06
CA ASN A 88 -7.46 -5.41 -18.47
C ASN A 88 -8.45 -5.12 -17.33
N ASN A 89 -8.31 -5.80 -16.19
CA ASN A 89 -9.18 -5.69 -15.03
C ASN A 89 -8.66 -4.71 -13.96
N ILE A 90 -7.70 -3.86 -14.34
CA ILE A 90 -7.24 -2.72 -13.54
C ILE A 90 -7.57 -1.44 -14.29
N GLU A 91 -8.18 -0.48 -13.60
CA GLU A 91 -8.49 0.83 -14.13
C GLU A 91 -7.67 1.90 -13.42
N ILE A 92 -6.93 2.69 -14.18
CA ILE A 92 -6.07 3.75 -13.64
C ILE A 92 -6.85 5.05 -13.62
N ILE A 93 -6.96 5.67 -12.45
CA ILE A 93 -7.58 6.97 -12.24
C ILE A 93 -6.45 7.95 -11.94
N ASN A 94 -5.98 8.66 -12.97
CA ASN A 94 -4.95 9.68 -12.81
C ASN A 94 -5.55 11.00 -12.30
N LYS A 95 -5.91 11.04 -11.02
CA LYS A 95 -6.52 12.20 -10.36
C LYS A 95 -6.07 12.32 -8.92
N ASP A 96 -6.29 13.50 -8.36
CA ASP A 96 -6.22 13.72 -6.92
C ASP A 96 -7.28 12.87 -6.20
N LEU A 97 -6.94 12.28 -5.05
CA LEU A 97 -7.87 11.49 -4.24
C LEU A 97 -9.10 12.30 -3.86
N ASN A 98 -8.92 13.57 -3.51
CA ASN A 98 -10.00 14.47 -3.08
C ASN A 98 -10.94 14.87 -4.23
N LEU A 99 -10.52 14.65 -5.48
CA LEU A 99 -11.31 14.89 -6.69
C LEU A 99 -11.82 13.58 -7.31
N THR A 100 -11.58 12.44 -6.65
CA THR A 100 -11.97 11.13 -7.13
C THR A 100 -13.24 10.68 -6.41
N GLU A 101 -14.28 10.40 -7.19
CA GLU A 101 -15.57 9.99 -6.65
C GLU A 101 -15.89 8.54 -7.01
N PHE A 102 -16.33 7.80 -6.01
CA PHE A 102 -16.96 6.49 -6.17
C PHE A 102 -18.33 6.53 -5.50
N PRO A 103 -19.26 5.64 -5.90
CA PRO A 103 -20.48 5.44 -5.16
C PRO A 103 -20.20 5.08 -3.69
N ASN A 104 -21.11 5.44 -2.79
CA ASN A 104 -21.01 4.99 -1.41
C ASN A 104 -21.11 3.46 -1.35
N ASN A 105 -20.35 2.82 -0.44
CA ASN A 105 -20.36 1.37 -0.27
C ASN A 105 -20.06 0.58 -1.57
N PHE A 106 -19.12 1.07 -2.37
CA PHE A 106 -18.78 0.54 -3.68
C PHE A 106 -17.80 -0.65 -3.64
N CYS A 107 -16.69 -0.54 -2.92
CA CYS A 107 -15.62 -1.54 -2.94
C CYS A 107 -15.59 -2.41 -1.68
N ASP A 108 -14.95 -3.58 -1.80
CA ASP A 108 -14.75 -4.51 -0.68
C ASP A 108 -13.45 -4.20 0.08
N TYR A 109 -12.43 -3.73 -0.65
CA TYR A 109 -11.10 -3.47 -0.11
C TYR A 109 -10.56 -2.12 -0.58
N ILE A 110 -9.81 -1.47 0.30
CA ILE A 110 -8.90 -0.38 -0.03
C ILE A 110 -7.51 -0.79 0.47
N ILE A 111 -6.47 -0.48 -0.30
CA ILE A 111 -5.07 -0.67 0.08
C ILE A 111 -4.30 0.62 -0.17
N THR A 112 -3.34 0.93 0.70
CA THR A 112 -2.49 2.12 0.52
C THR A 112 -1.13 1.97 1.19
N ASN A 113 -0.11 2.46 0.48
CA ASN A 113 1.23 2.72 1.01
C ASN A 113 1.50 4.23 0.89
N PRO A 114 0.96 5.05 1.81
CA PRO A 114 1.06 6.51 1.72
C PRO A 114 2.49 6.98 2.01
N PRO A 115 2.86 8.21 1.58
CA PRO A 115 4.14 8.79 1.97
C PRO A 115 4.26 8.89 3.50
N TYR A 116 5.46 8.61 4.02
CA TYR A 116 5.65 8.36 5.46
C TYR A 116 5.87 9.60 6.34
N TYR A 117 6.30 10.72 5.78
CA TYR A 117 6.67 11.91 6.54
C TYR A 117 5.46 12.80 6.85
N LYS A 118 5.57 13.65 7.87
CA LYS A 118 4.57 14.69 8.20
C LYS A 118 4.97 16.04 7.62
N LYS A 119 3.97 16.83 7.24
CA LYS A 119 4.12 18.17 6.68
C LYS A 119 4.93 19.02 7.66
N GLY A 120 6.09 19.48 7.22
CA GLY A 120 6.99 20.30 8.04
C GLY A 120 7.84 19.51 9.05
N ALA A 121 8.00 18.19 8.91
CA ALA A 121 9.07 17.48 9.60
C ALA A 121 10.42 18.03 9.11
N ASN A 122 11.30 18.43 10.03
CA ASN A 122 12.64 18.94 9.75
C ASN A 122 13.48 17.88 9.02
N ILE A 123 13.34 17.82 7.70
CA ILE A 123 14.19 17.03 6.82
C ILE A 123 15.44 17.88 6.58
N LYS A 124 16.61 17.36 6.96
CA LYS A 124 17.89 18.09 7.01
C LYS A 124 18.44 18.56 5.65
N ASN A 125 17.68 18.44 4.56
CA ASN A 125 18.12 18.74 3.20
C ASN A 125 17.08 19.61 2.48
N ASP A 126 17.48 20.82 2.10
CA ASP A 126 16.63 21.79 1.38
C ASP A 126 16.08 21.24 0.04
N LYS A 127 16.77 20.28 -0.59
CA LYS A 127 16.28 19.58 -1.79
C LYS A 127 15.22 18.51 -1.48
N GLU A 128 15.34 17.84 -0.33
CA GLU A 128 14.33 16.88 0.13
C GLU A 128 13.08 17.61 0.62
N GLU A 129 13.23 18.77 1.27
CA GLU A 129 12.11 19.63 1.66
C GLU A 129 11.27 20.04 0.43
N PHE A 130 11.90 20.33 -0.71
CA PHE A 130 11.21 20.71 -1.95
C PHE A 130 10.49 19.54 -2.65
N LEU A 131 11.04 18.32 -2.56
CA LEU A 131 10.46 17.12 -3.16
C LEU A 131 9.39 16.49 -2.26
N LEU A 132 9.60 16.48 -0.95
CA LEU A 132 8.68 15.95 0.06
C LEU A 132 7.51 16.90 0.32
N SER A 133 7.72 18.22 0.28
CA SER A 133 6.61 19.18 0.30
C SER A 133 5.64 18.89 -0.84
N ARG A 134 6.10 18.64 -2.07
CA ARG A 134 5.20 18.27 -3.18
C ARG A 134 4.50 16.92 -3.01
N GLN A 135 5.11 15.94 -2.34
CA GLN A 135 4.51 14.61 -2.11
C GLN A 135 3.49 14.61 -0.96
N GLU A 136 3.69 15.43 0.07
CA GLU A 136 2.76 15.57 1.20
C GLU A 136 1.66 16.62 0.97
N ILE A 137 1.83 17.57 0.05
CA ILE A 137 0.85 18.66 -0.14
C ILE A 137 -0.54 18.12 -0.53
N LYS A 138 -0.70 16.88 -0.99
CA LYS A 138 -1.96 16.42 -1.62
C LYS A 138 -2.65 15.18 -1.06
N MET A 139 -1.98 14.34 -0.25
CA MET A 139 -2.63 13.14 0.31
C MET A 139 -2.28 12.96 1.78
N ASN A 140 -3.23 13.29 2.66
CA ASN A 140 -3.08 13.16 4.11
C ASN A 140 -3.94 11.99 4.66
N LEU A 141 -3.70 11.61 5.92
CA LEU A 141 -4.42 10.50 6.56
C LEU A 141 -5.93 10.75 6.64
N ALA A 142 -6.36 11.98 6.93
CA ALA A 142 -7.76 12.33 7.04
C ALA A 142 -8.50 12.13 5.70
N ASP A 143 -7.88 12.52 4.58
CA ASP A 143 -8.43 12.32 3.24
C ASP A 143 -8.58 10.82 2.92
N ILE A 144 -7.55 10.02 3.22
CA ILE A 144 -7.57 8.56 3.02
C ILE A 144 -8.70 7.92 3.83
N PHE A 145 -8.82 8.26 5.11
CA PHE A 145 -9.86 7.69 5.97
C PHE A 145 -11.25 8.21 5.64
N SER A 146 -11.41 9.48 5.26
CA SER A 146 -12.67 10.05 4.79
C SER A 146 -13.16 9.33 3.53
N PHE A 147 -12.28 9.22 2.52
CA PHE A 147 -12.54 8.45 1.30
C PHE A 147 -12.89 7.00 1.62
N SER A 148 -12.13 6.36 2.52
CA SER A 148 -12.33 4.95 2.86
C SER A 148 -13.65 4.71 3.59
N ASN A 149 -14.03 5.57 4.52
CA ASN A 149 -15.30 5.49 5.26
C ASN A 149 -16.51 5.69 4.32
N LYS A 150 -16.40 6.51 3.27
CA LYS A 150 -17.45 6.70 2.26
C LYS A 150 -17.56 5.49 1.32
N THR A 151 -16.43 5.03 0.80
CA THR A 151 -16.37 4.14 -0.36
C THR A 151 -16.41 2.66 -0.02
N LEU A 152 -15.87 2.23 1.13
CA LEU A 152 -15.93 0.82 1.55
C LEU A 152 -17.36 0.40 1.85
N LYS A 153 -17.74 -0.81 1.45
CA LYS A 153 -18.93 -1.50 1.95
C LYS A 153 -18.86 -1.70 3.46
N ASP A 154 -20.01 -1.94 4.09
CA ASP A 154 -20.04 -2.45 5.45
C ASP A 154 -19.20 -3.73 5.57
N LYS A 155 -18.38 -3.81 6.63
CA LYS A 155 -17.37 -4.86 6.84
C LYS A 155 -16.29 -4.94 5.75
N GLY A 156 -16.25 -3.97 4.82
CA GLY A 156 -15.12 -3.76 3.93
C GLY A 156 -13.86 -3.38 4.71
N LYS A 157 -12.70 -3.60 4.09
CA LYS A 157 -11.41 -3.47 4.80
C LYS A 157 -10.49 -2.45 4.15
N LEU A 158 -9.78 -1.70 4.99
CA LEU A 158 -8.64 -0.88 4.59
C LEU A 158 -7.35 -1.56 5.08
N PHE A 159 -6.39 -1.72 4.17
CA PHE A 159 -5.05 -2.18 4.49
C PHE A 159 -4.05 -1.04 4.29
N MET A 160 -3.19 -0.82 5.28
CA MET A 160 -2.22 0.26 5.27
C MET A 160 -0.88 -0.21 5.82
N ILE A 161 0.21 0.25 5.21
CA ILE A 161 1.53 0.24 5.84
C ILE A 161 1.92 1.67 6.23
N HIS A 162 2.51 1.85 7.41
CA HIS A 162 3.03 3.15 7.83
C HIS A 162 4.20 3.01 8.80
N LYS A 163 4.86 4.12 9.13
CA LYS A 163 5.78 4.24 10.26
C LYS A 163 5.06 4.11 11.62
N PRO A 164 5.66 3.43 12.61
CA PRO A 164 5.05 3.27 13.95
C PRO A 164 4.72 4.58 14.66
N GLU A 165 5.52 5.62 14.47
CA GLU A 165 5.32 6.95 15.09
C GLU A 165 4.00 7.63 14.67
N ARG A 166 3.37 7.17 13.58
CA ARG A 166 2.11 7.70 13.06
C ARG A 166 0.89 6.95 13.57
N LEU A 167 1.09 5.89 14.37
CA LEU A 167 0.00 5.03 14.86
C LEU A 167 -1.10 5.81 15.58
N VAL A 168 -0.74 6.76 16.45
CA VAL A 168 -1.72 7.57 17.20
C VAL A 168 -2.58 8.40 16.26
N ASP A 169 -1.95 9.09 15.28
CA ASP A 169 -2.66 9.90 14.30
C ASP A 169 -3.57 9.03 13.43
N ILE A 170 -3.08 7.88 12.98
CA ILE A 170 -3.84 6.91 12.18
C ILE A 170 -5.10 6.45 12.92
N ILE A 171 -4.98 6.08 14.20
CA ILE A 171 -6.14 5.64 15.01
C ILE A 171 -7.13 6.78 15.16
N LYS A 172 -6.65 8.01 15.41
CA LYS A 172 -7.50 9.19 15.58
C LYS A 172 -8.32 9.50 14.32
N GLU A 173 -7.71 9.43 13.15
CA GLU A 173 -8.37 9.73 11.87
C GLU A 173 -9.28 8.59 11.37
N SER A 174 -9.20 7.39 11.96
CA SER A 174 -9.86 6.20 11.41
C SER A 174 -11.40 6.23 11.42
N GLY A 175 -12.02 6.96 12.35
CA GLY A 175 -13.48 7.11 12.41
C GLY A 175 -14.23 5.78 12.57
N ASN A 176 -15.07 5.44 11.58
CA ASN A 176 -15.87 4.21 11.58
C ASN A 176 -15.08 2.96 11.13
N LEU A 177 -13.84 3.14 10.69
CA LEU A 177 -12.91 2.05 10.41
C LEU A 177 -12.22 1.64 11.71
N LYS A 178 -12.56 0.47 12.26
CA LYS A 178 -11.92 -0.01 13.49
C LYS A 178 -10.67 -0.80 13.15
N LEU A 179 -9.55 -0.49 13.81
CA LEU A 179 -8.31 -1.25 13.69
C LEU A 179 -8.53 -2.65 14.30
N LYS A 180 -8.42 -3.70 13.49
CA LYS A 180 -8.67 -5.10 13.92
C LYS A 180 -7.41 -5.94 14.00
N ARG A 181 -6.40 -5.63 13.18
CA ARG A 181 -5.15 -6.38 13.15
C ARG A 181 -3.97 -5.46 12.88
N ILE A 182 -2.92 -5.62 13.67
CA ILE A 182 -1.64 -4.93 13.50
C ILE A 182 -0.51 -5.95 13.49
N LYS A 183 0.44 -5.79 12.57
CA LYS A 183 1.70 -6.53 12.54
C LYS A 183 2.87 -5.55 12.49
N PHE A 184 3.77 -5.64 13.46
CA PHE A 184 4.99 -4.84 13.47
C PHE A 184 6.02 -5.45 12.53
N VAL A 185 6.78 -4.60 11.85
CA VAL A 185 7.88 -5.02 10.96
C VAL A 185 9.17 -4.47 11.52
N GLN A 186 10.11 -5.34 11.84
CA GLN A 186 11.43 -4.98 12.37
C GLN A 186 12.49 -5.35 11.35
N SER A 187 13.58 -4.57 11.27
CA SER A 187 14.69 -4.91 10.39
C SER A 187 15.41 -6.17 10.92
N LYS A 188 15.79 -6.16 12.20
CA LYS A 188 16.26 -7.35 12.95
C LYS A 188 15.44 -7.56 14.23
N SER A 189 15.51 -8.76 14.80
CA SER A 189 14.73 -9.17 15.99
C SER A 189 14.96 -8.29 17.21
N ASN A 190 16.16 -7.73 17.37
CA ASN A 190 16.55 -6.86 18.48
C ASN A 190 16.38 -5.35 18.20
N GLU A 191 15.81 -4.98 17.04
CA GLU A 191 15.60 -3.59 16.65
C GLU A 191 14.15 -3.14 16.86
N LYS A 192 13.94 -1.83 16.98
CA LYS A 192 12.58 -1.28 17.03
C LYS A 192 11.86 -1.49 15.68
N PRO A 193 10.52 -1.60 15.67
CA PRO A 193 9.78 -1.67 14.42
C PRO A 193 10.07 -0.47 13.51
N VAL A 194 10.27 -0.76 12.22
CA VAL A 194 10.47 0.23 11.16
C VAL A 194 9.17 0.51 10.40
N PHE A 195 8.23 -0.43 10.40
CA PHE A 195 6.88 -0.28 9.85
C PHE A 195 5.83 -0.96 10.73
N ILE A 196 4.57 -0.57 10.50
CA ILE A 196 3.36 -1.23 10.99
C ILE A 196 2.46 -1.54 9.80
N LEU A 197 1.98 -2.77 9.74
CA LEU A 197 0.95 -3.23 8.81
C LEU A 197 -0.37 -3.25 9.55
N LEU A 198 -1.40 -2.64 8.99
CA LEU A 198 -2.67 -2.36 9.64
C LEU A 198 -3.83 -2.86 8.80
N GLU A 199 -4.79 -3.53 9.44
CA GLU A 199 -6.08 -3.87 8.86
C GLU A 199 -7.19 -3.19 9.66
N PHE A 200 -7.94 -2.34 8.99
CA PHE A 200 -9.16 -1.75 9.50
C PHE A 200 -10.39 -2.39 8.88
N VAL A 201 -11.50 -2.42 9.61
CA VAL A 201 -12.78 -2.94 9.14
C VAL A 201 -13.88 -1.90 9.40
N LYS A 202 -14.63 -1.54 8.35
CA LYS A 202 -15.70 -0.54 8.44
C LYS A 202 -16.86 -1.06 9.29
N ASN A 203 -17.33 -0.23 10.22
CA ASN A 203 -18.48 -0.52 11.09
C ASN A 203 -18.31 -1.84 11.87
N ALA A 204 -17.07 -2.22 12.19
CA ALA A 204 -16.79 -3.37 13.05
C ALA A 204 -16.88 -2.99 14.53
N ASN A 205 -17.04 -4.01 15.37
CA ASN A 205 -16.88 -3.85 16.81
C ASN A 205 -15.40 -3.67 17.16
N GLU A 206 -15.17 -3.15 18.35
CA GLU A 206 -13.84 -2.99 18.93
C GLU A 206 -13.12 -4.35 19.11
N GLY A 207 -11.82 -4.27 19.37
CA GLY A 207 -10.95 -5.43 19.58
C GLY A 207 -9.82 -5.47 18.54
N LEU A 208 -8.59 -5.48 19.05
CA LEU A 208 -7.37 -5.45 18.27
C LEU A 208 -6.60 -6.76 18.46
N LYS A 209 -6.18 -7.38 17.35
CA LYS A 209 -5.23 -8.49 17.35
C LYS A 209 -3.83 -7.98 17.01
N PHE A 210 -2.87 -8.32 17.86
CA PHE A 210 -1.45 -8.22 17.54
C PHE A 210 -0.99 -9.52 16.88
N GLU A 211 -0.40 -9.42 15.70
CA GLU A 211 0.31 -10.54 15.07
C GLU A 211 1.76 -10.58 15.57
N ASP A 212 2.37 -11.75 15.47
CA ASP A 212 3.81 -11.90 15.70
C ASP A 212 4.58 -10.95 14.76
N PRO A 213 5.63 -10.26 15.26
CA PRO A 213 6.40 -9.34 14.45
C PRO A 213 7.01 -10.01 13.22
N LEU A 214 7.04 -9.28 12.11
CA LEU A 214 7.80 -9.67 10.93
C LEU A 214 9.24 -9.20 11.07
N ILE A 215 10.20 -10.13 10.98
CA ILE A 215 11.62 -9.79 10.97
C ILE A 215 12.11 -9.80 9.51
N ILE A 216 12.73 -8.72 9.04
CA ILE A 216 13.18 -8.62 7.64
C ILE A 216 14.45 -9.44 7.42
N TYR A 217 15.46 -9.26 8.28
CA TYR A 217 16.78 -9.87 8.15
C TYR A 217 17.08 -10.81 9.32
N ASP A 218 17.72 -11.95 9.02
CA ASP A 218 18.28 -12.84 10.03
C ASP A 218 19.61 -12.29 10.59
N GLU A 219 20.18 -13.00 11.57
CA GLU A 219 21.43 -12.60 12.25
C GLU A 219 22.62 -12.50 11.28
N ASN A 220 22.58 -13.22 10.17
CA ASN A 220 23.62 -13.21 9.13
C ASN A 220 23.42 -12.10 8.09
N GLY A 221 22.36 -11.28 8.23
CA GLY A 221 22.03 -10.20 7.29
C GLY A 221 21.32 -10.66 6.03
N ASN A 222 20.92 -11.94 5.93
CA ASN A 222 20.10 -12.43 4.83
C ASN A 222 18.62 -12.16 5.10
N TYR A 223 17.76 -12.18 4.07
CA TYR A 223 16.32 -12.15 4.31
C TYR A 223 15.89 -13.31 5.20
N SER A 224 15.07 -13.04 6.21
CA SER A 224 14.54 -14.06 7.10
C SER A 224 13.75 -15.12 6.33
N GLN A 225 13.52 -16.28 6.93
CA GLN A 225 12.71 -17.33 6.30
C GLN A 225 11.31 -16.84 5.95
N GLU A 226 10.68 -16.02 6.80
CA GLU A 226 9.37 -15.44 6.50
C GLU A 226 9.42 -14.53 5.27
N VAL A 227 10.44 -13.66 5.15
CA VAL A 227 10.58 -12.78 3.98
C VAL A 227 10.93 -13.55 2.71
N ARG A 228 11.79 -14.57 2.78
CA ARG A 228 12.07 -15.46 1.65
C ARG A 228 10.78 -16.12 1.15
N LEU A 229 10.00 -16.69 2.07
CA LEU A 229 8.70 -17.26 1.76
C LEU A 229 7.75 -16.22 1.17
N ILE A 230 7.74 -14.97 1.63
CA ILE A 230 6.92 -13.90 1.05
C ILE A 230 7.37 -13.59 -0.38
N ASN A 231 8.68 -13.52 -0.62
CA ASN A 231 9.28 -13.24 -1.91
C ASN A 231 9.28 -14.44 -2.88
N GLY A 232 8.86 -15.63 -2.43
CA GLY A 232 8.91 -16.84 -3.26
C GLY A 232 10.33 -17.33 -3.54
N LEU A 233 11.25 -17.07 -2.61
CA LEU A 233 12.64 -17.51 -2.59
C LEU A 233 12.81 -18.77 -1.73
#